data_AF-A0A7S2YJY5-F1
#
_entry.id   AF-A0A7S2YJY5-F1
#
_cell.length_a   1.000
_cell.length_b   1.000
_cell.length_c   1.000
_cell.angle_alpha   90.00
_cell.angle_beta   90.00
_cell.angle_gamma   90.00
#
_symmetry.space_group_name_H-M   'P 1'
#
loop_
_entity.id
_entity.type
_entity.pdbx_description
1 polymer ?
#
loop_
_entity_poly.entity_id
_entity_poly.type
_entity_poly.pdbx_seq_one_letter_code
_entity_poly.pdbx_strand_id
1 'polypeptide(L)'
;DAALPEDDNQESPTEKGEENDESNAKKESADMDEKERKKPKRKDRREERKALMEKVPKVDPETGVAFTKQQIRRMCKRVARGLDPIETSQEAQERKERDAQLRREEEAELAGLLHQNDSDEENDEDGDAEAAKADGDDGNNEEMDESDNAEEEDTKEPSTPSSTTAEPPTPNPKINSGTLTKKARRNKPVPSDYTCQACKNQHQPAHWIYDCPSKVTMRGTNQVSTKQQAGKGLHDPDARKVFCSGLPFDATRQDVIQMFQTGIQSTKNDPDEKPVGKVLSCKVMTFPDTGRCKGQA
;
A
#
# COMPACT_ATOMS: atom_id res chain seq x y z
N ASP A 1 -10.93 56.12 29.03
CA ASP A 1 -9.46 56.15 28.93
C ASP A 1 -8.82 54.93 29.54
N ALA A 2 -8.61 53.88 28.77
CA ALA A 2 -7.79 52.73 29.15
C ALA A 2 -6.78 52.50 28.03
N ALA A 3 -5.54 52.89 28.28
CA ALA A 3 -4.40 52.75 27.38
C ALA A 3 -3.91 51.29 27.40
N LEU A 4 -3.78 50.69 26.23
CA LEU A 4 -3.15 49.39 26.02
C LEU A 4 -1.63 49.59 25.81
N PRO A 5 -0.77 48.71 26.35
CA PRO A 5 0.67 48.78 26.12
C PRO A 5 1.04 48.23 24.73
N GLU A 6 1.94 48.95 24.06
CA GLU A 6 2.59 48.56 22.82
C GLU A 6 3.74 47.57 23.12
N ASP A 7 3.67 46.37 22.56
CA ASP A 7 4.72 45.34 22.66
C ASP A 7 5.72 45.52 21.50
N ASP A 8 6.91 45.99 21.85
CA ASP A 8 8.04 46.31 20.98
C ASP A 8 8.81 45.01 20.64
N ASN A 9 8.40 44.33 19.58
CA ASN A 9 9.01 43.10 19.10
C ASN A 9 10.24 43.41 18.22
N GLN A 10 11.42 43.52 18.85
CA GLN A 10 12.70 43.65 18.16
C GLN A 10 13.13 42.31 17.55
N GLU A 11 12.92 42.15 16.24
CA GLU A 11 13.53 41.10 15.45
C GLU A 11 15.04 41.34 15.32
N SER A 12 15.83 40.35 15.74
CA SER A 12 17.29 40.33 15.57
C SER A 12 17.67 39.70 14.23
N PRO A 13 18.61 40.31 13.46
CA PRO A 13 19.08 39.73 12.21
C PRO A 13 20.04 38.58 12.51
N THR A 14 19.64 37.35 12.18
CA THR A 14 20.51 36.18 12.23
C THR A 14 21.39 36.16 10.98
N GLU A 15 22.69 36.26 11.20
CA GLU A 15 23.74 36.15 10.18
C GLU A 15 23.66 34.77 9.50
N LYS A 16 23.42 34.79 8.18
CA LYS A 16 23.53 33.61 7.31
C LYS A 16 25.02 33.30 7.10
N GLY A 17 25.51 32.28 7.79
CA GLY A 17 26.81 31.67 7.51
C GLY A 17 26.78 30.94 6.16
N GLU A 18 27.56 31.46 5.22
CA GLU A 18 27.92 30.83 3.96
C GLU A 18 29.11 29.88 4.18
N GLU A 19 28.89 28.65 4.64
CA GLU A 19 29.94 27.64 4.64
C GLU A 19 29.40 26.24 4.30
N ASN A 20 30.13 25.55 3.40
CA ASN A 20 30.03 24.16 2.96
C ASN A 20 29.13 23.79 1.76
N ASP A 21 29.61 24.17 0.57
CA ASP A 21 29.23 23.55 -0.72
C ASP A 21 30.44 22.80 -1.33
N GLU A 22 30.95 21.78 -0.64
CA GLU A 22 32.04 20.94 -1.18
C GLU A 22 31.89 19.43 -0.90
N SER A 23 30.75 19.01 -0.34
CA SER A 23 30.51 17.59 0.02
C SER A 23 29.55 16.83 -0.92
N ASN A 24 29.01 17.48 -1.96
CA ASN A 24 28.00 16.88 -2.82
C ASN A 24 28.58 16.01 -3.98
N ALA A 25 29.81 16.27 -4.41
CA ALA A 25 30.40 15.59 -5.57
C ALA A 25 30.82 14.11 -5.35
N LYS A 26 30.95 13.67 -4.09
CA LYS A 26 31.37 12.28 -3.77
C LYS A 26 30.21 11.30 -3.58
N LYS A 27 28.97 11.77 -3.59
CA LYS A 27 27.79 10.93 -3.35
C LYS A 27 27.15 10.40 -4.63
N GLU A 28 27.35 11.07 -5.76
CA GLU A 28 26.78 10.67 -7.05
C GLU A 28 27.48 9.45 -7.66
N SER A 29 28.77 9.24 -7.38
CA SER A 29 29.52 8.12 -7.96
C SER A 29 29.16 6.75 -7.37
N ALA A 30 28.61 6.70 -6.14
CA ALA A 30 28.23 5.44 -5.50
C ALA A 30 26.83 4.94 -5.90
N ASP A 31 25.92 5.84 -6.29
CA ASP A 31 24.55 5.48 -6.70
C ASP A 31 24.52 4.88 -8.12
N MET A 32 25.43 5.35 -9.00
CA MET A 32 25.57 4.86 -10.37
C MET A 32 25.91 3.35 -10.44
N ASP A 33 26.77 2.84 -9.55
CA ASP A 33 27.19 1.41 -9.55
C ASP A 33 26.04 0.47 -9.14
N GLU A 34 25.16 0.88 -8.22
CA GLU A 34 24.03 0.04 -7.79
C GLU A 34 22.95 -0.06 -8.88
N LYS A 35 22.73 1.00 -9.66
CA LYS A 35 21.79 1.00 -10.79
C LYS A 35 22.26 0.04 -11.89
N GLU A 36 23.55 -0.04 -12.17
CA GLU A 36 24.09 -0.96 -13.18
C GLU A 36 24.03 -2.43 -12.76
N ARG A 37 24.25 -2.74 -11.48
CA ARG A 37 24.11 -4.11 -10.96
C ARG A 37 22.66 -4.65 -11.01
N LYS A 38 21.64 -3.78 -10.99
CA LYS A 38 20.22 -4.17 -11.06
C LYS A 38 19.70 -4.40 -12.48
N LYS A 39 20.33 -3.80 -13.51
CA LYS A 39 19.96 -3.98 -14.93
C LYS A 39 19.94 -5.44 -15.41
N PRO A 40 20.97 -6.29 -15.15
CA PRO A 40 20.97 -7.66 -15.66
C PRO A 40 19.81 -8.49 -15.11
N LYS A 41 19.51 -8.37 -13.81
CA LYS A 41 18.42 -9.10 -13.16
C LYS A 41 17.04 -8.79 -13.74
N ARG A 42 16.80 -7.56 -14.23
CA ARG A 42 15.54 -7.17 -14.88
C ARG A 42 15.43 -7.79 -16.28
N LYS A 43 16.55 -7.86 -17.02
CA LYS A 43 16.61 -8.50 -18.34
C LYS A 43 16.37 -10.01 -18.23
N ASP A 44 17.05 -10.68 -17.30
CA ASP A 44 16.89 -12.13 -17.09
C ASP A 44 15.44 -12.50 -16.76
N ARG A 45 14.78 -11.73 -15.87
CA ARG A 45 13.36 -11.91 -15.54
C ARG A 45 12.43 -11.69 -16.73
N ARG A 46 12.75 -10.74 -17.62
CA ARG A 46 11.96 -10.47 -18.84
C ARG A 46 12.10 -11.62 -19.84
N GLU A 47 13.32 -12.14 -20.00
CA GLU A 47 13.61 -13.29 -20.86
C GLU A 47 12.95 -14.57 -20.34
N GLU A 48 13.04 -14.84 -19.04
CA GLU A 48 12.35 -15.97 -18.40
C GLU A 48 10.83 -15.89 -18.61
N ARG A 49 10.24 -14.70 -18.38
CA ARG A 49 8.80 -14.49 -18.62
C ARG A 49 8.42 -14.66 -20.08
N LYS A 50 9.26 -14.21 -21.02
CA LYS A 50 9.04 -14.39 -22.46
C LYS A 50 9.09 -15.88 -22.83
N ALA A 51 10.09 -16.61 -22.34
CA ALA A 51 10.21 -18.05 -22.55
C ALA A 51 9.02 -18.83 -21.97
N LEU A 52 8.48 -18.43 -20.82
CA LEU A 52 7.26 -19.01 -20.26
C LEU A 52 6.02 -18.71 -21.11
N MET A 53 5.88 -17.49 -21.62
CA MET A 53 4.76 -17.09 -22.48
C MET A 53 4.77 -17.82 -23.83
N GLU A 54 5.94 -18.16 -24.36
CA GLU A 54 6.08 -18.91 -25.62
C GLU A 54 5.62 -20.37 -25.49
N LYS A 55 5.75 -20.96 -24.29
CA LYS A 55 5.28 -22.32 -23.98
C LYS A 55 3.75 -22.39 -23.77
N VAL A 56 3.09 -21.26 -23.53
CA VAL A 56 1.66 -21.22 -23.21
C VAL A 56 0.84 -21.04 -24.49
N PRO A 57 -0.07 -21.97 -24.83
CA PRO A 57 -0.95 -21.79 -25.98
C PRO A 57 -1.87 -20.59 -25.76
N LYS A 58 -2.04 -19.77 -26.82
CA LYS A 58 -2.89 -18.56 -26.79
C LYS A 58 -4.34 -18.85 -27.18
N VAL A 59 -4.58 -19.97 -27.85
CA VAL A 59 -5.87 -20.39 -28.38
C VAL A 59 -6.12 -21.82 -27.92
N ASP A 60 -7.35 -22.10 -27.52
CA ASP A 60 -7.79 -23.42 -27.12
C ASP A 60 -7.81 -24.36 -28.35
N PRO A 61 -7.10 -25.50 -28.32
CA PRO A 61 -7.04 -26.42 -29.45
C PRO A 61 -8.39 -27.03 -29.84
N GLU A 62 -9.33 -27.18 -28.90
CA GLU A 62 -10.63 -27.81 -29.18
C GLU A 62 -11.64 -26.81 -29.73
N THR A 63 -11.75 -25.65 -29.08
CA THR A 63 -12.77 -24.65 -29.43
C THR A 63 -12.29 -23.62 -30.45
N GLY A 64 -10.97 -23.45 -30.63
CA GLY A 64 -10.40 -22.38 -31.43
C GLY A 64 -10.57 -20.98 -30.82
N VAL A 65 -11.06 -20.89 -29.58
CA VAL A 65 -11.29 -19.61 -28.89
C VAL A 65 -9.99 -19.15 -28.21
N ALA A 66 -9.67 -17.87 -28.35
CA ALA A 66 -8.51 -17.29 -27.68
C ALA A 66 -8.70 -17.29 -26.15
N PHE A 67 -7.68 -17.73 -25.42
CA PHE A 67 -7.70 -17.66 -23.96
C PHE A 67 -7.68 -16.21 -23.46
N THR A 68 -8.41 -15.96 -22.39
CA THR A 68 -8.39 -14.66 -21.71
C THR A 68 -7.00 -14.35 -21.13
N LYS A 69 -6.68 -13.06 -20.95
CA LYS A 69 -5.43 -12.64 -20.31
C LYS A 69 -5.24 -13.26 -18.91
N GLN A 70 -6.33 -13.46 -18.18
CA GLN A 70 -6.28 -14.10 -16.85
C GLN A 70 -5.94 -15.58 -16.94
N GLN A 71 -6.53 -16.32 -17.90
CA GLN A 71 -6.18 -17.72 -18.16
C GLN A 71 -4.71 -17.85 -18.53
N ILE A 72 -4.21 -17.07 -19.51
CA ILE A 72 -2.79 -17.08 -19.92
C ILE A 72 -1.86 -16.83 -18.72
N ARG A 73 -2.18 -15.88 -17.83
CA ARG A 73 -1.40 -15.63 -16.61
C ARG A 73 -1.39 -16.84 -15.67
N ARG A 74 -2.51 -17.55 -15.50
CA ARG A 74 -2.58 -18.78 -14.69
C ARG A 74 -1.75 -19.90 -15.31
N MET A 75 -1.86 -20.09 -16.62
CA MET A 75 -1.08 -21.08 -17.37
C MET A 75 0.42 -20.79 -17.25
N CYS A 76 0.86 -19.53 -17.38
CA CYS A 76 2.26 -19.15 -17.17
C CYS A 76 2.77 -19.50 -15.77
N LYS A 77 1.95 -19.27 -14.73
CA LYS A 77 2.30 -19.65 -13.35
C LYS A 77 2.41 -21.16 -13.17
N ARG A 78 1.62 -21.96 -13.89
CA ARG A 78 1.72 -23.43 -13.90
C ARG A 78 2.99 -23.90 -14.58
N VAL A 79 3.30 -23.37 -15.77
CA VAL A 79 4.53 -23.69 -16.51
C VAL A 79 5.77 -23.31 -15.70
N ALA A 80 5.75 -22.17 -14.99
CA ALA A 80 6.84 -21.78 -14.08
C ALA A 80 7.07 -22.78 -12.94
N ARG A 81 6.06 -23.56 -12.57
CA ARG A 81 6.12 -24.63 -11.55
C ARG A 81 6.41 -26.01 -12.17
N GLY A 82 6.61 -26.10 -13.49
CA GLY A 82 6.80 -27.37 -14.20
C GLY A 82 5.52 -28.19 -14.38
N LEU A 83 4.35 -27.56 -14.27
CA LEU A 83 3.05 -28.21 -14.53
C LEU A 83 2.56 -27.89 -15.95
N ASP A 84 1.66 -28.72 -16.47
CA ASP A 84 1.05 -28.49 -17.78
C ASP A 84 0.29 -27.15 -17.82
N PRO A 85 0.34 -26.41 -18.96
CA PRO A 85 -0.30 -25.11 -19.08
C PRO A 85 -1.80 -25.16 -18.80
N ILE A 86 -2.51 -26.12 -19.41
CA ILE A 86 -3.95 -26.31 -19.25
C ILE A 86 -4.18 -27.24 -18.06
N GLU A 87 -5.07 -26.84 -17.16
CA GLU A 87 -5.45 -27.65 -16.02
C GLU A 87 -6.28 -28.84 -16.48
N THR A 88 -5.95 -30.04 -16.00
CA THR A 88 -6.74 -31.23 -16.29
C THR A 88 -8.11 -31.13 -15.61
N SER A 89 -9.14 -31.76 -16.19
CA SER A 89 -10.49 -31.76 -15.62
C SER A 89 -10.52 -32.31 -14.18
N GLN A 90 -9.65 -33.28 -13.89
CA GLN A 90 -9.47 -33.86 -12.57
C GLN A 90 -8.86 -32.86 -11.56
N GLU A 91 -7.80 -32.14 -11.93
CA GLU A 91 -7.21 -31.11 -11.06
C GLU A 91 -8.20 -29.96 -10.78
N ALA A 92 -9.00 -29.58 -11.78
CA ALA A 92 -10.04 -28.56 -11.61
C ALA A 92 -11.13 -29.01 -10.62
N GLN A 93 -11.53 -30.27 -10.67
CA GLN A 93 -12.47 -30.87 -9.70
C GLN A 93 -11.84 -30.94 -8.31
N GLU A 94 -10.60 -31.42 -8.19
CA GLU A 94 -9.90 -31.50 -6.90
C GLU A 94 -9.72 -30.11 -6.26
N ARG A 95 -9.39 -29.08 -7.05
CA ARG A 95 -9.34 -27.70 -6.53
C ARG A 95 -10.71 -27.24 -6.05
N LYS A 96 -11.77 -27.50 -6.81
CA LYS A 96 -13.14 -27.12 -6.44
C LYS A 96 -13.58 -27.81 -5.15
N GLU A 97 -13.22 -29.09 -4.98
CA GLU A 97 -13.49 -29.85 -3.76
C GLU A 97 -12.71 -29.31 -2.57
N ARG A 98 -11.42 -29.02 -2.74
CA ARG A 98 -10.58 -28.42 -1.70
C ARG A 98 -11.09 -27.04 -1.28
N ASP A 99 -11.43 -26.18 -2.23
CA ASP A 99 -11.99 -24.85 -1.96
C ASP A 99 -13.36 -24.95 -1.28
N ALA A 100 -14.18 -25.94 -1.66
CA ALA A 100 -15.48 -26.18 -1.02
C ALA A 100 -15.33 -26.76 0.40
N GLN A 101 -14.32 -27.62 0.62
CA GLN A 101 -14.01 -28.14 1.95
C GLN A 101 -13.50 -27.04 2.87
N LEU A 102 -12.58 -26.21 2.40
CA LEU A 102 -12.07 -25.08 3.18
C LEU A 102 -13.19 -24.10 3.54
N ARG A 103 -14.10 -23.80 2.59
CA ARG A 103 -15.29 -22.98 2.87
C ARG A 103 -16.21 -23.64 3.91
N ARG A 104 -16.40 -24.95 3.85
CA ARG A 104 -17.20 -25.68 4.85
C ARG A 104 -16.57 -25.64 6.25
N GLU A 105 -15.25 -25.75 6.33
CA GLU A 105 -14.51 -25.65 7.59
C GLU A 105 -14.58 -24.22 8.15
N GLU A 106 -14.41 -23.19 7.31
CA GLU A 106 -14.58 -21.78 7.69
C GLU A 106 -16.01 -21.47 8.18
N GLU A 107 -17.03 -22.00 7.51
CA GLU A 107 -18.43 -21.88 7.93
C GLU A 107 -18.70 -22.59 9.26
N ALA A 108 -18.08 -23.75 9.49
CA ALA A 108 -18.20 -24.49 10.75
C ALA A 108 -17.50 -23.78 11.91
N GLU A 109 -16.31 -23.21 11.70
CA GLU A 109 -15.62 -22.40 12.70
C GLU A 109 -16.42 -21.13 13.05
N LEU A 110 -16.98 -20.45 12.04
CA LEU A 110 -17.80 -19.27 12.24
C LEU A 110 -19.11 -19.60 12.98
N ALA A 111 -19.76 -20.71 12.62
CA ALA A 111 -20.96 -21.19 13.30
C ALA A 111 -20.68 -21.60 14.75
N GLY A 112 -19.52 -22.21 15.02
CA GLY A 112 -19.08 -22.58 16.36
C GLY A 112 -18.82 -21.36 17.25
N LEU A 113 -18.28 -20.27 16.69
CA LEU A 113 -18.05 -19.02 17.41
C LEU A 113 -19.36 -18.29 17.77
N LEU A 114 -20.39 -18.42 16.93
CA LEU A 114 -21.73 -17.88 17.22
C LEU A 114 -22.42 -18.61 18.37
N HIS A 115 -22.32 -19.94 18.46
CA HIS A 115 -23.00 -20.71 19.51
C HIS A 115 -22.33 -20.62 20.89
N GLN A 116 -21.07 -20.19 20.98
CA GLN A 116 -20.41 -19.97 22.28
C GLN A 116 -20.84 -18.66 22.95
N ASN A 117 -21.24 -17.64 22.19
CA ASN A 117 -21.68 -16.37 22.77
C ASN A 117 -23.09 -16.44 23.39
N ASP A 118 -23.98 -17.28 22.84
CA ASP A 118 -25.34 -17.45 23.38
C ASP A 118 -25.40 -18.36 24.62
N SER A 119 -24.32 -19.08 24.94
CA SER A 119 -24.29 -20.02 26.09
C SER A 119 -23.71 -19.42 27.37
N ASP A 120 -23.20 -18.18 27.35
CA ASP A 120 -22.62 -17.50 28.52
C ASP A 120 -23.43 -16.26 28.97
N GLU A 121 -24.61 -16.01 28.39
CA GLU A 121 -25.47 -14.85 28.74
C GLU A 121 -26.47 -15.10 29.89
N GLU A 122 -26.40 -16.22 30.61
CA GLU A 122 -27.29 -16.48 31.76
C GLU A 122 -26.66 -16.27 33.16
N ASN A 123 -25.50 -15.63 33.26
CA ASN A 123 -24.94 -15.34 34.59
C ASN A 123 -23.99 -14.13 34.58
N ASP A 124 -24.52 -12.91 34.66
CA ASP A 124 -23.90 -11.87 35.52
C ASP A 124 -24.87 -10.70 35.78
N GLU A 125 -25.15 -10.57 37.06
CA GLU A 125 -25.96 -9.60 37.77
C GLU A 125 -25.13 -8.32 38.02
N ASP A 126 -25.72 -7.15 37.74
CA ASP A 126 -25.34 -5.80 38.17
C ASP A 126 -23.85 -5.37 38.14
N GLY A 127 -23.48 -4.60 37.10
CA GLY A 127 -22.19 -3.93 37.00
C GLY A 127 -22.27 -2.58 36.27
N ASP A 128 -22.51 -1.53 37.05
CA ASP A 128 -22.56 -0.11 36.71
C ASP A 128 -21.24 0.47 36.11
N ALA A 129 -21.43 1.51 35.29
CA ALA A 129 -20.54 2.63 34.97
C ALA A 129 -19.52 2.57 33.80
N GLU A 130 -19.85 3.41 32.80
CA GLU A 130 -19.00 4.48 32.22
C GLU A 130 -17.77 4.08 31.39
N ALA A 131 -18.00 3.84 30.09
CA ALA A 131 -16.95 3.85 29.07
C ALA A 131 -16.87 5.22 28.35
N ALA A 132 -15.90 6.03 28.76
CA ALA A 132 -15.50 7.27 28.11
C ALA A 132 -14.98 7.03 26.68
N LYS A 133 -15.60 7.71 25.71
CA LYS A 133 -15.13 7.75 24.32
C LYS A 133 -13.94 8.72 24.19
N ALA A 134 -12.78 8.20 23.81
CA ALA A 134 -11.65 9.00 23.35
C ALA A 134 -11.68 9.06 21.81
N ASP A 135 -12.05 10.22 21.29
CA ASP A 135 -11.83 10.65 19.91
C ASP A 135 -10.32 10.71 19.63
N GLY A 136 -9.86 9.93 18.66
CA GLY A 136 -8.49 9.93 18.17
C GLY A 136 -8.50 10.12 16.65
N ASP A 137 -8.58 11.38 16.25
CA ASP A 137 -8.31 11.89 14.91
C ASP A 137 -6.81 11.77 14.62
N ASP A 138 -6.43 10.93 13.66
CA ASP A 138 -5.10 11.00 13.05
C ASP A 138 -5.21 10.63 11.57
N GLY A 139 -5.49 11.67 10.78
CA GLY A 139 -5.46 11.63 9.34
C GLY A 139 -4.03 11.59 8.84
N ASN A 140 -3.56 10.41 8.42
CA ASN A 140 -2.36 10.31 7.59
C ASN A 140 -2.72 9.69 6.23
N ASN A 141 -2.97 10.57 5.27
CA ASN A 141 -3.17 10.29 3.87
C ASN A 141 -1.81 10.23 3.17
N GLU A 142 -1.19 9.06 3.09
CA GLU A 142 -0.05 8.83 2.20
C GLU A 142 -0.54 8.17 0.90
N GLU A 143 -0.64 9.00 -0.13
CA GLU A 143 -0.90 8.62 -1.52
C GLU A 143 0.12 7.56 -1.97
N MET A 144 -0.36 6.39 -2.37
CA MET A 144 0.43 5.42 -3.14
C MET A 144 0.50 5.88 -4.59
N ASP A 145 1.67 6.38 -4.97
CA ASP A 145 2.09 6.60 -6.36
C ASP A 145 2.31 5.25 -7.06
N GLU A 146 1.31 4.82 -7.84
CA GLU A 146 1.36 3.67 -8.74
C GLU A 146 1.62 4.16 -10.18
N SER A 147 2.85 4.63 -10.43
CA SER A 147 3.29 5.02 -11.78
C SER A 147 4.62 4.36 -12.13
N ASP A 148 4.56 3.17 -12.73
CA ASP A 148 5.70 2.67 -13.52
C ASP A 148 5.19 1.81 -14.69
N ASN A 149 4.51 2.51 -15.62
CA ASN A 149 4.24 2.03 -16.98
C ASN A 149 5.13 2.82 -17.95
N ALA A 150 6.37 2.37 -18.13
CA ALA A 150 7.24 2.81 -19.21
C ALA A 150 7.65 1.59 -20.05
N GLU A 151 6.85 1.31 -21.08
CA GLU A 151 7.27 0.52 -22.22
C GLU A 151 8.20 1.38 -23.08
N GLU A 152 9.52 1.19 -22.95
CA GLU A 152 10.44 1.50 -24.03
C GLU A 152 11.02 0.20 -24.59
N GLU A 153 10.75 0.03 -25.88
CA GLU A 153 11.27 -0.96 -26.78
C GLU A 153 12.55 -0.38 -27.39
N ASP A 154 13.72 -0.85 -26.96
CA ASP A 154 14.94 -0.65 -27.73
C ASP A 154 15.69 -1.97 -27.90
N THR A 155 15.99 -2.22 -29.17
CA THR A 155 16.50 -3.45 -29.73
C THR A 155 18.01 -3.33 -29.84
N LYS A 156 18.77 -4.15 -29.10
CA LYS A 156 20.16 -4.44 -29.49
C LYS A 156 20.66 -5.80 -29.02
N GLU A 157 21.19 -6.53 -29.99
CA GLU A 157 21.74 -7.88 -29.95
C GLU A 157 23.01 -8.02 -29.10
N PRO A 158 23.38 -9.26 -28.68
CA PRO A 158 24.45 -9.51 -27.72
C PRO A 158 25.81 -9.76 -28.37
N SER A 159 26.87 -9.36 -27.66
CA SER A 159 28.25 -9.83 -27.87
C SER A 159 28.80 -10.44 -26.58
N THR A 160 29.61 -11.47 -26.76
CA THR A 160 30.06 -12.56 -25.87
C THR A 160 31.24 -12.21 -24.94
N PRO A 161 31.69 -13.13 -24.03
CA PRO A 161 32.31 -12.81 -22.74
C PRO A 161 33.84 -12.99 -22.65
N SER A 162 34.45 -12.43 -21.60
CA SER A 162 35.76 -12.80 -21.04
C SER A 162 35.81 -12.34 -19.57
N SER A 163 35.80 -13.23 -18.56
CA SER A 163 36.90 -14.06 -18.05
C SER A 163 38.11 -13.23 -17.64
N THR A 164 38.43 -13.15 -16.33
CA THR A 164 39.80 -13.08 -15.75
C THR A 164 39.75 -13.07 -14.20
N THR A 165 40.28 -14.18 -13.65
CA THR A 165 41.03 -14.47 -12.40
C THR A 165 40.84 -13.76 -11.06
N ALA A 166 40.97 -14.60 -10.03
CA ALA A 166 40.91 -14.37 -8.59
C ALA A 166 42.25 -13.93 -7.96
N GLU A 167 42.16 -13.22 -6.83
CA GLU A 167 43.23 -13.08 -5.82
C GLU A 167 42.66 -13.28 -4.38
N PRO A 168 43.46 -13.80 -3.42
CA PRO A 168 42.99 -14.24 -2.11
C PRO A 168 43.03 -13.16 -1.01
N PRO A 169 42.11 -13.19 -0.01
CA PRO A 169 42.09 -12.20 1.08
C PRO A 169 42.84 -12.65 2.35
N THR A 170 43.47 -11.68 3.00
CA THR A 170 44.08 -11.73 4.34
C THR A 170 43.06 -11.84 5.48
N PRO A 171 43.37 -12.55 6.60
CA PRO A 171 42.43 -12.77 7.70
C PRO A 171 42.47 -11.64 8.75
N ASN A 172 41.29 -11.14 9.14
CA ASN A 172 41.10 -10.31 10.34
C ASN A 172 40.01 -10.96 11.22
N PRO A 173 40.12 -10.93 12.57
CA PRO A 173 39.36 -11.83 13.44
C PRO A 173 37.89 -11.43 13.61
N LYS A 174 37.05 -12.46 13.58
CA LYS A 174 35.59 -12.43 13.66
C LYS A 174 35.11 -12.22 15.10
N ILE A 175 34.31 -11.19 15.32
CA ILE A 175 33.34 -11.16 16.42
C ILE A 175 32.01 -11.69 15.85
N ASN A 176 31.61 -12.87 16.32
CA ASN A 176 30.38 -13.55 15.95
C ASN A 176 29.16 -12.75 16.43
N SER A 177 28.28 -12.36 15.50
CA SER A 177 26.89 -12.01 15.82
C SER A 177 26.01 -12.53 14.69
N GLY A 178 25.05 -13.39 15.05
CA GLY A 178 24.29 -14.26 14.15
C GLY A 178 23.60 -13.59 12.97
N THR A 179 23.49 -14.38 11.92
CA THR A 179 22.96 -14.04 10.59
C THR A 179 21.43 -13.89 10.61
N LEU A 180 20.98 -12.66 10.83
CA LEU A 180 19.74 -12.16 10.23
C LEU A 180 20.12 -11.29 9.04
N THR A 181 19.45 -11.46 7.91
CA THR A 181 19.68 -10.73 6.66
C THR A 181 19.53 -9.23 6.87
N LYS A 182 20.63 -8.57 7.24
CA LYS A 182 20.71 -7.14 7.48
C LYS A 182 20.42 -6.43 6.16
N LYS A 183 19.22 -5.87 6.03
CA LYS A 183 18.96 -4.75 5.11
C LYS A 183 20.11 -3.76 5.27
N ALA A 184 20.71 -3.34 4.16
CA ALA A 184 21.88 -2.46 4.17
C ALA A 184 21.64 -1.32 5.17
N ARG A 185 22.46 -1.28 6.23
CA ARG A 185 22.31 -0.28 7.28
C ARG A 185 22.52 1.09 6.64
N ARG A 186 21.70 2.07 7.00
CA ARG A 186 21.84 3.42 6.46
C ARG A 186 23.20 3.97 6.91
N ASN A 187 24.10 4.23 5.96
CA ASN A 187 25.44 4.77 6.21
C ASN A 187 25.46 6.27 6.56
N LYS A 188 24.29 6.90 6.73
CA LYS A 188 24.21 8.32 7.09
C LYS A 188 24.51 8.45 8.59
N PRO A 189 25.53 9.23 9.00
CA PRO A 189 25.79 9.47 10.41
C PRO A 189 24.55 10.11 11.05
N VAL A 190 24.31 9.79 12.31
CA VAL A 190 23.24 10.39 13.09
C VAL A 190 23.62 11.85 13.37
N PRO A 191 22.76 12.82 13.05
CA PRO A 191 22.98 14.22 13.40
C PRO A 191 23.27 14.40 14.90
N SER A 192 24.13 15.34 15.27
CA SER A 192 24.57 15.54 16.66
C SER A 192 23.45 15.99 17.61
N ASP A 193 22.41 16.60 17.07
CA ASP A 193 21.20 17.07 17.75
C ASP A 193 20.11 15.99 17.86
N TYR A 194 20.27 14.85 17.18
CA TYR A 194 19.25 13.80 17.19
C TYR A 194 19.22 13.03 18.52
N THR A 195 18.04 12.93 19.13
CA THR A 195 17.78 12.11 20.31
C THR A 195 16.88 10.92 19.98
N CYS A 196 17.38 9.70 20.15
CA CYS A 196 16.60 8.48 19.94
C CYS A 196 15.46 8.40 20.97
N GLN A 197 14.19 8.52 20.55
CA GLN A 197 13.05 8.50 21.47
C GLN A 197 12.94 7.21 22.29
N ALA A 198 13.41 6.08 21.76
CA ALA A 198 13.30 4.80 22.44
C ALA A 198 14.23 4.66 23.66
N CYS A 199 15.44 5.23 23.61
CA CYS A 199 16.45 5.08 24.68
C CYS A 199 17.01 6.40 25.19
N LYS A 200 16.57 7.54 24.66
CA LYS A 200 17.08 8.89 24.97
C LYS A 200 18.62 9.00 24.88
N ASN A 201 19.21 8.40 23.84
CA ASN A 201 20.66 8.36 23.60
C ASN A 201 21.51 7.80 24.78
N GLN A 202 20.95 6.91 25.60
CA GLN A 202 21.72 6.22 26.63
C GLN A 202 22.87 5.36 26.07
N HIS A 203 22.79 4.97 24.79
CA HIS A 203 23.83 4.20 24.10
C HIS A 203 24.76 5.11 23.29
N GLN A 204 26.07 4.86 23.38
CA GLN A 204 27.09 5.51 22.54
C GLN A 204 27.69 4.50 21.55
N PRO A 205 27.83 4.84 20.25
CA PRO A 205 27.50 6.12 19.62
C PRO A 205 25.98 6.35 19.43
N ALA A 206 25.59 7.60 19.19
CA ALA A 206 24.23 7.96 18.82
C ALA A 206 23.77 7.14 17.60
N HIS A 207 22.51 6.68 17.63
CA HIS A 207 21.96 5.74 16.66
C HIS A 207 20.55 6.17 16.25
N TRP A 208 20.13 5.82 15.04
CA TRP A 208 18.75 6.03 14.58
C TRP A 208 17.76 5.18 15.38
N ILE A 209 16.54 5.66 15.61
CA ILE A 209 15.49 4.90 16.34
C ILE A 209 15.23 3.49 15.78
N TYR A 210 15.46 3.28 14.48
CA TYR A 210 15.32 1.97 13.83
C TYR A 210 16.46 0.99 14.15
N ASP A 211 17.62 1.52 14.53
CA ASP A 211 18.81 0.76 14.94
C ASP A 211 18.94 0.69 16.48
N CYS A 212 17.96 1.19 17.22
CA CYS A 212 18.03 1.26 18.68
C CYS A 212 18.02 -0.13 19.33
N PRO A 213 19.05 -0.49 20.12
CA PRO A 213 19.15 -1.80 20.74
C PRO A 213 18.07 -2.01 21.81
N SER A 214 17.59 -0.93 22.43
CA SER A 214 16.49 -0.96 23.40
C SER A 214 15.11 -0.90 22.76
N LYS A 215 15.00 -0.74 21.42
CA LYS A 215 13.70 -0.76 20.75
C LYS A 215 13.16 -2.19 20.79
N VAL A 216 12.26 -2.45 21.73
CA VAL A 216 11.44 -3.65 21.73
C VAL A 216 10.58 -3.61 20.47
N THR A 217 10.94 -4.42 19.48
CA THR A 217 10.10 -4.59 18.30
C THR A 217 8.87 -5.34 18.77
N MET A 218 7.76 -4.63 19.00
CA MET A 218 6.47 -5.28 19.19
C MET A 218 6.10 -5.98 17.89
N ARG A 219 6.47 -7.26 17.78
CA ARG A 219 6.06 -8.14 16.68
C ARG A 219 4.56 -8.38 16.83
N GLY A 220 3.74 -7.53 16.21
CA GLY A 220 2.28 -7.72 16.22
C GLY A 220 1.46 -6.51 15.79
N THR A 221 1.94 -5.28 15.99
CA THR A 221 1.12 -4.08 15.74
C THR A 221 1.08 -3.63 14.28
N ASN A 222 1.89 -4.20 13.39
CA ASN A 222 1.77 -3.98 11.93
C ASN A 222 0.85 -4.98 11.23
N GLN A 223 0.29 -5.96 11.96
CA GLN A 223 -0.91 -6.65 11.51
C GLN A 223 -2.08 -5.73 11.85
N VAL A 224 -2.22 -4.60 11.14
CA VAL A 224 -3.51 -3.93 11.07
C VAL A 224 -4.41 -4.97 10.43
N SER A 225 -5.12 -5.72 11.29
CA SER A 225 -5.80 -6.91 10.86
C SER A 225 -6.70 -6.52 9.70
N THR A 226 -6.53 -7.18 8.55
CA THR A 226 -7.49 -7.09 7.44
C THR A 226 -8.90 -7.42 7.94
N LYS A 227 -8.99 -8.13 9.08
CA LYS A 227 -10.21 -8.40 9.85
C LYS A 227 -10.85 -7.17 10.51
N GLN A 228 -10.09 -6.14 10.89
CA GLN A 228 -10.64 -4.83 11.32
C GLN A 228 -11.12 -3.98 10.12
N GLN A 229 -10.59 -4.21 8.91
CA GLN A 229 -11.18 -3.66 7.68
C GLN A 229 -12.44 -4.43 7.25
N ALA A 230 -12.49 -5.76 7.44
CA ALA A 230 -13.66 -6.58 7.09
C ALA A 230 -14.79 -6.54 8.14
N GLY A 231 -14.50 -6.15 9.39
CA GLY A 231 -15.45 -6.15 10.51
C GLY A 231 -16.24 -4.84 10.73
N LYS A 232 -15.94 -3.78 9.98
CA LYS A 232 -16.80 -2.57 9.92
C LYS A 232 -17.96 -2.84 8.98
N GLY A 233 -18.90 -3.66 9.46
CA GLY A 233 -20.01 -4.18 8.67
C GLY A 233 -20.93 -3.08 8.15
N LEU A 234 -21.35 -3.21 6.88
CA LEU A 234 -22.58 -2.66 6.24
C LEU A 234 -22.91 -1.15 6.37
N HIS A 235 -22.14 -0.42 7.17
CA HIS A 235 -22.17 1.00 7.48
C HIS A 235 -20.76 1.58 7.33
N ASP A 236 -20.02 1.11 6.33
CA ASP A 236 -18.83 1.84 5.90
C ASP A 236 -19.33 3.17 5.31
N PRO A 237 -19.01 4.34 5.90
CA PRO A 237 -19.49 5.63 5.42
C PRO A 237 -19.03 5.88 3.97
N ASP A 238 -18.06 5.13 3.48
CA ASP A 238 -17.51 5.18 2.13
C ASP A 238 -18.38 4.50 1.08
N ALA A 239 -19.11 3.42 1.43
CA ALA A 239 -19.96 2.70 0.49
C ALA A 239 -21.17 3.53 -0.01
N ARG A 240 -21.49 4.64 0.68
CA ARG A 240 -22.55 5.60 0.29
C ARG A 240 -22.00 6.92 -0.24
N LYS A 241 -20.68 7.07 -0.31
CA LYS A 241 -20.06 8.21 -0.97
C LYS A 241 -19.91 7.89 -2.45
N VAL A 242 -20.29 8.85 -3.27
CA VAL A 242 -20.14 8.78 -4.72
C VAL A 242 -19.20 9.91 -5.10
N PHE A 243 -18.17 9.59 -5.88
CA PHE A 243 -17.28 10.58 -6.45
C PHE A 243 -17.77 10.94 -7.85
N CYS A 244 -18.11 12.21 -8.04
CA CYS A 244 -18.50 12.73 -9.35
C CYS A 244 -17.32 13.45 -9.99
N SER A 245 -17.00 13.08 -11.23
CA SER A 245 -15.97 13.75 -12.03
C SER A 245 -16.58 14.28 -13.33
N GLY A 246 -15.94 15.30 -13.92
CA GLY A 246 -16.38 15.91 -15.18
C GLY A 246 -17.51 16.92 -15.03
N LEU A 247 -17.70 17.49 -13.83
CA LEU A 247 -18.66 18.58 -13.64
C LEU A 247 -18.19 19.86 -14.36
N PRO A 248 -19.11 20.67 -14.90
CA PRO A 248 -18.73 21.95 -15.50
C PRO A 248 -18.20 22.93 -14.43
N PHE A 249 -17.31 23.85 -14.82
CA PHE A 249 -16.59 24.73 -13.89
C PHE A 249 -17.49 25.70 -13.09
N ASP A 250 -18.69 25.96 -13.61
CA ASP A 250 -19.75 26.78 -13.02
C ASP A 250 -20.75 25.95 -12.19
N ALA A 251 -20.58 24.63 -12.09
CA ALA A 251 -21.46 23.77 -11.30
C ALA A 251 -21.45 24.17 -9.82
N THR A 252 -22.65 24.39 -9.27
CA THR A 252 -22.86 24.66 -7.85
C THR A 252 -23.24 23.39 -7.10
N ARG A 253 -23.15 23.46 -5.76
CA ARG A 253 -23.62 22.36 -4.88
C ARG A 253 -25.08 21.98 -5.14
N GLN A 254 -25.93 22.95 -5.49
CA GLN A 254 -27.35 22.70 -5.75
C GLN A 254 -27.56 21.92 -7.03
N ASP A 255 -26.79 22.22 -8.09
CA ASP A 255 -26.88 21.53 -9.37
C ASP A 255 -26.52 20.06 -9.24
N VAL A 256 -25.50 19.73 -8.44
CA VAL A 256 -25.11 18.34 -8.17
C VAL A 256 -26.20 17.61 -7.40
N ILE A 257 -26.76 18.23 -6.35
CA ILE A 257 -27.87 17.64 -5.58
C ILE A 257 -29.09 17.41 -6.49
N GLN A 258 -29.42 18.37 -7.34
CA GLN A 258 -30.53 18.28 -8.29
C GLN A 258 -30.29 17.17 -9.31
N MET A 259 -29.08 17.05 -9.86
CA MET A 259 -28.72 15.99 -10.81
C MET A 259 -28.96 14.60 -10.24
N PHE A 260 -28.53 14.35 -8.99
CA PHE A 260 -28.84 13.11 -8.30
C PHE A 260 -30.34 12.95 -8.06
N GLN A 261 -31.03 13.98 -7.57
CA GLN A 261 -32.48 13.88 -7.31
C GLN A 261 -33.31 13.64 -8.58
N THR A 262 -32.93 14.23 -9.72
CA THR A 262 -33.60 14.05 -11.01
C THR A 262 -33.29 12.68 -11.60
N GLY A 263 -32.04 12.22 -11.56
CA GLY A 263 -31.67 10.87 -12.00
C GLY A 263 -32.42 9.78 -11.23
N ILE A 264 -32.66 10.00 -9.94
CA ILE A 264 -33.45 9.12 -9.07
C ILE A 264 -34.94 9.09 -9.46
N GLN A 265 -35.48 10.15 -10.03
CA GLN A 265 -36.88 10.18 -10.43
C GLN A 265 -37.14 9.45 -11.76
N SER A 266 -36.15 9.39 -12.64
CA SER A 266 -36.28 8.72 -13.94
C SER A 266 -36.34 7.19 -13.85
N THR A 267 -35.86 6.58 -12.76
CA THR A 267 -35.91 5.12 -12.56
C THR A 267 -37.23 4.61 -11.95
N LYS A 268 -38.16 5.51 -11.59
CA LYS A 268 -39.44 5.13 -10.97
C LYS A 268 -40.45 4.43 -11.88
N ASN A 269 -40.12 4.19 -13.15
CA ASN A 269 -41.02 3.51 -14.08
C ASN A 269 -40.97 1.98 -13.98
N ASP A 270 -39.98 1.42 -13.26
CA ASP A 270 -39.96 0.00 -12.93
C ASP A 270 -40.56 -0.25 -11.54
N PRO A 271 -41.67 -1.02 -11.42
CA PRO A 271 -42.40 -1.20 -10.16
C PRO A 271 -41.62 -1.98 -9.09
N ASP A 272 -40.52 -2.64 -9.44
CA ASP A 272 -39.67 -3.41 -8.52
C ASP A 272 -38.37 -2.68 -8.11
N GLU A 273 -38.10 -1.47 -8.61
CA GLU A 273 -36.85 -0.78 -8.29
C GLU A 273 -36.92 -0.02 -6.95
N LYS A 274 -36.00 -0.36 -6.04
CA LYS A 274 -35.91 0.23 -4.71
C LYS A 274 -35.68 1.74 -4.81
N PRO A 275 -36.41 2.59 -4.05
CA PRO A 275 -36.22 4.04 -4.12
C PRO A 275 -34.78 4.40 -3.75
N VAL A 276 -34.10 5.10 -4.66
CA VAL A 276 -32.75 5.59 -4.41
C VAL A 276 -32.80 6.65 -3.30
N GLY A 277 -31.85 6.59 -2.37
CA GLY A 277 -31.87 7.38 -1.14
C GLY A 277 -31.73 8.88 -1.31
N LYS A 278 -32.04 9.63 -0.25
CA LYS A 278 -31.85 11.09 -0.18
C LYS A 278 -30.35 11.41 -0.02
N VAL A 279 -29.85 12.37 -0.80
CA VAL A 279 -28.49 12.92 -0.63
C VAL A 279 -28.40 13.65 0.72
N LEU A 280 -27.53 13.17 1.61
CA LEU A 280 -27.34 13.73 2.95
C LEU A 280 -26.35 14.91 2.96
N SER A 281 -25.23 14.74 2.27
CA SER A 281 -24.15 15.74 2.18
C SER A 281 -23.57 15.74 0.77
N CYS A 282 -23.08 16.90 0.33
CA CYS A 282 -22.43 17.10 -0.96
C CYS A 282 -21.34 18.15 -0.77
N LYS A 283 -20.11 17.81 -1.17
CA LYS A 283 -18.92 18.66 -1.04
C LYS A 283 -18.29 18.86 -2.41
N VAL A 284 -18.58 19.99 -3.04
CA VAL A 284 -17.96 20.36 -4.32
C VAL A 284 -16.52 20.83 -4.06
N MET A 285 -15.57 20.28 -4.80
CA MET A 285 -14.17 20.71 -4.76
C MET A 285 -14.04 22.03 -5.52
N THR A 286 -13.62 23.11 -4.87
CA THR A 286 -13.44 24.42 -5.50
C THR A 286 -11.97 24.85 -5.52
N PHE A 287 -11.62 25.71 -6.47
CA PHE A 287 -10.33 26.40 -6.47
C PHE A 287 -10.31 27.49 -5.39
N PRO A 288 -9.22 27.62 -4.61
CA PRO A 288 -9.17 28.55 -3.49
C PRO A 288 -9.12 30.02 -3.91
N ASP A 289 -8.64 30.30 -5.13
CA ASP A 289 -8.47 31.64 -5.69
C ASP A 289 -9.76 32.17 -6.36
N THR A 290 -10.42 31.33 -7.15
CA THR A 290 -11.57 31.71 -7.98
C THR A 290 -12.91 31.29 -7.40
N GLY A 291 -12.92 30.36 -6.43
CA GLY A 291 -14.13 29.74 -5.89
C GLY A 291 -14.89 28.84 -6.88
N ARG A 292 -14.38 28.65 -8.10
CA ARG A 292 -15.00 27.83 -9.15
C ARG A 292 -14.82 26.34 -8.88
N CYS A 293 -15.73 25.50 -9.39
CA CYS A 293 -15.66 24.05 -9.25
C CYS A 293 -14.43 23.48 -9.99
N LYS A 294 -13.73 22.49 -9.42
CA LYS A 294 -12.61 21.76 -10.04
C LYS A 294 -13.06 20.63 -10.97
N GLY A 295 -14.36 20.55 -11.25
CA GLY A 295 -14.98 19.44 -11.98
C GLY A 295 -15.15 18.17 -11.14
N GLN A 296 -15.08 18.28 -9.81
CA GLN A 296 -15.18 17.17 -8.86
C GLN A 296 -16.12 17.51 -7.69
N ALA A 297 -16.94 16.56 -7.25
CA ALA A 297 -17.85 16.70 -6.10
C ALA A 297 -18.14 15.36 -5.39
#